data_AF-E9NXF0-F1
#
_entry.id   AF-E9NXF0-F1
#
_cell.length_a   1.000
_cell.length_b   1.000
_cell.length_c   1.000
_cell.angle_alpha   90.00
_cell.angle_beta   90.00
_cell.angle_gamma   90.00
#
_symmetry.space_group_name_H-M   'P 1'
#
loop_
_entity.id
_entity.type
_entity.pdbx_description
1 polymer ?
#
loop_
_entity_poly.entity_id
_entity_poly.type
_entity_poly.pdbx_seq_one_letter_code
_entity_poly.pdbx_strand_id
1 'polypeptide(L)' 'GATVITNLLSATPYIGTNLVQWIWGGFSVDNATLTRFFTFHFILPFIILGATAMHLLFLHETGSSN' A
#
# COMPACT_ATOMS: atom_id res chain seq x y z
N GLY A 1 -2.95 3.99 15.35
CA GLY A 1 -3.07 3.09 14.20
C GLY A 1 -1.82 3.08 13.34
N ALA A 2 -1.59 4.15 12.57
CA ALA A 2 -0.49 4.25 11.59
C ALA A 2 0.89 3.86 12.15
N THR A 3 1.26 4.35 13.34
CA THR A 3 2.53 4.00 14.00
C THR A 3 2.70 2.51 14.21
N VAL A 4 1.67 1.79 14.69
CA VAL A 4 1.75 0.35 14.95
C VAL A 4 1.90 -0.43 13.65
N ILE A 5 1.10 -0.11 12.63
CA ILE A 5 1.09 -0.81 11.34
C ILE A 5 2.42 -0.63 10.61
N THR A 6 2.91 0.61 10.52
CA THR A 6 4.17 0.89 9.83
C THR A 6 5.37 0.29 10.56
N ASN A 7 5.34 0.20 11.90
CA ASN A 7 6.38 -0.47 12.67
C ASN A 7 6.47 -1.98 12.42
N LEU A 8 5.47 -2.64 11.83
CA LEU A 8 5.60 -4.05 11.43
C LEU A 8 6.76 -4.25 10.44
N LEU A 9 7.08 -3.24 9.61
CA LEU A 9 8.17 -3.30 8.65
C LEU A 9 9.55 -3.31 9.31
N SER A 10 9.66 -2.83 10.55
CA SER A 10 10.91 -2.85 11.33
C SER A 10 11.41 -4.28 11.59
N ALA A 11 10.52 -5.28 11.51
CA ALA A 11 10.86 -6.69 11.67
C ALA A 11 11.69 -7.25 10.49
N THR A 12 11.84 -6.49 9.40
CA THR A 12 12.65 -6.91 8.24
C THR A 12 14.15 -6.83 8.60
N PRO A 13 14.92 -7.94 8.50
CA PRO A 13 16.34 -7.93 8.82
C PRO A 13 17.13 -6.91 7.99
N TYR A 14 18.13 -6.28 8.62
CA TYR A 14 19.07 -5.30 8.03
C TYR A 14 18.47 -3.98 7.53
N ILE A 15 17.25 -3.96 7.00
CA ILE A 15 16.65 -2.79 6.34
C ILE A 15 15.40 -2.25 7.03
N GLY A 16 14.85 -2.95 8.04
CA GLY A 16 13.55 -2.64 8.64
C GLY A 16 13.43 -1.20 9.15
N THR A 17 14.39 -0.73 9.94
CA THR A 17 14.38 0.66 10.46
C THR A 17 14.43 1.70 9.33
N ASN A 18 15.21 1.43 8.29
CA ASN A 18 15.31 2.32 7.14
C ASN A 18 13.99 2.37 6.35
N LEU A 19 13.29 1.24 6.22
CA LEU A 19 11.96 1.19 5.59
C LEU A 19 10.92 2.01 6.35
N VAL A 20 10.91 1.90 7.68
CA VAL A 20 9.98 2.67 8.52
C VAL A 20 10.22 4.18 8.38
N GLN A 21 11.48 4.62 8.50
CA GLN A 21 11.84 6.03 8.34
C GLN A 21 11.58 6.53 6.92
N TRP A 22 11.83 5.69 5.91
CA TRP A 22 11.54 6.03 4.52
C TRP A 22 10.04 6.27 4.30
N ILE A 23 9.16 5.44 4.88
CA ILE A 23 7.71 5.63 4.79
C ILE A 23 7.29 6.91 5.51
N TRP A 24 7.74 7.11 6.75
CA TRP A 24 7.35 8.28 7.55
C TRP A 24 7.87 9.59 6.97
N GLY A 25 9.03 9.57 6.31
CA GLY A 25 9.70 10.78 5.85
C GLY A 25 10.30 11.59 7.00
N GLY A 26 10.63 10.92 8.12
CA GLY A 26 11.09 11.51 9.36
C GLY A 26 11.23 10.46 10.47
N PHE A 27 11.41 10.90 11.71
CA PHE A 27 11.61 10.01 12.88
C PHE A 27 10.32 9.50 13.51
N SER A 28 9.18 10.08 13.16
CA SER A 28 7.85 9.71 13.65
C SER A 28 6.79 9.94 12.58
N VAL A 29 5.60 9.38 12.79
CA VAL A 29 4.42 9.70 11.96
C VAL A 29 4.07 11.17 12.16
N ASP A 30 4.07 11.94 11.07
CA ASP A 30 3.77 13.37 11.06
C ASP A 30 3.15 13.81 9.71
N ASN A 31 3.02 15.12 9.44
CA ASN A 31 2.40 15.68 8.24
C ASN A 31 3.03 15.18 6.92
N ALA A 32 4.34 14.90 6.92
CA ALA A 32 5.00 14.26 5.78
C ALA A 32 4.42 12.88 5.47
N THR A 33 4.16 12.08 6.51
CA THR A 33 3.50 10.78 6.40
C THR A 33 2.05 10.94 5.93
N LEU A 34 1.31 11.89 6.50
CA LEU A 34 -0.10 12.14 6.14
C LEU A 34 -0.25 12.51 4.65
N THR A 35 0.58 13.41 4.16
CA THR A 35 0.57 13.85 2.76
C THR A 35 0.84 12.68 1.81
N ARG A 36 1.83 11.83 2.13
CA ARG A 36 2.15 10.63 1.34
C ARG A 36 1.01 9.61 1.37
N PHE A 37 0.42 9.39 2.54
CA PHE A 37 -0.72 8.47 2.68
C PHE A 37 -1.92 8.95 1.88
N PHE A 38 -2.18 10.25 1.85
CA PHE A 38 -3.23 10.81 0.99
C PHE A 38 -2.94 10.54 -0.49
N THR A 39 -1.71 10.75 -0.97
CA THR A 39 -1.33 10.43 -2.36
C THR A 39 -1.52 8.96 -2.69
N PHE A 40 -1.08 8.04 -1.81
CA PHE A 40 -1.28 6.60 -2.01
C PHE A 40 -2.76 6.22 -1.99
N HIS A 41 -3.52 6.75 -1.02
CA HIS A 41 -4.95 6.51 -0.93
C HIS A 41 -5.70 7.03 -2.16
N PHE A 42 -5.26 8.14 -2.75
CA PHE A 42 -5.86 8.68 -3.96
C PHE A 42 -5.57 7.81 -5.21
N ILE A 43 -4.35 7.31 -5.37
CA ILE A 43 -3.98 6.51 -6.56
C ILE A 43 -4.43 5.05 -6.48
N LEU A 44 -4.46 4.46 -5.29
CA LEU A 44 -4.79 3.03 -5.10
C LEU A 44 -6.15 2.61 -5.69
N PRO A 45 -7.24 3.38 -5.54
CA PRO A 45 -8.52 3.07 -6.19
C PRO A 45 -8.39 2.91 -7.71
N PHE A 46 -7.57 3.71 -8.39
CA PHE A 46 -7.37 3.59 -9.83
C PHE A 46 -6.55 2.35 -10.21
N ILE A 47 -5.57 1.98 -9.38
CA ILE A 47 -4.85 0.71 -9.54
C ILE A 47 -5.80 -0.48 -9.35
N ILE A 48 -6.67 -0.43 -8.33
CA ILE A 48 -7.68 -1.45 -8.07
C ILE A 48 -8.68 -1.55 -9.23
N LEU A 49 -9.10 -0.42 -9.82
CA LEU A 49 -9.93 -0.41 -11.02
C LEU A 49 -9.24 -1.14 -12.19
N GLY A 50 -7.95 -0.87 -12.42
CA GLY A 50 -7.17 -1.58 -13.44
C GLY A 50 -7.06 -3.08 -13.17
N ALA A 51 -6.75 -3.47 -11.93
CA ALA A 51 -6.71 -4.87 -11.52
C ALA A 51 -8.08 -5.56 -11.64
N THR A 52 -9.17 -4.84 -11.36
CA THR A 52 -10.54 -5.34 -11.49
C THR A 52 -10.90 -5.55 -12.97
N ALA A 53 -10.52 -4.63 -13.86
CA ALA A 53 -10.72 -4.80 -15.29
C ALA A 53 -9.96 -6.03 -15.82
N MET A 54 -8.70 -6.20 -15.40
CA MET A 54 -7.90 -7.39 -15.75
C MET A 54 -8.53 -8.68 -15.19
N HIS A 55 -9.01 -8.65 -13.95
CA HIS A 55 -9.69 -9.78 -13.34
C HIS A 55 -10.96 -10.17 -14.12
N LEU A 56 -11.77 -9.19 -14.51
CA LEU A 56 -12.98 -9.41 -15.30
C LEU A 56 -12.69 -9.91 -16.72
N LEU A 57 -11.59 -9.48 -17.33
CA LEU A 57 -11.15 -9.99 -18.63
C LEU A 57 -10.89 -11.50 -18.56
N PHE A 58 -10.10 -11.95 -17.58
CA PHE A 58 -9.82 -13.38 -17.43
C PHE A 58 -11.07 -14.18 -17.05
N LEU A 59 -11.94 -13.63 -16.19
CA LEU A 59 -13.24 -14.25 -15.89
C LEU A 59 -14.10 -14.38 -17.14
N HIS A 60 -14.10 -13.37 -18.01
CA HIS A 60 -14.83 -13.40 -19.28
C HIS A 60 -14.27 -14.47 -20.23
N GLU A 61 -12.95 -14.69 -20.24
CA GLU A 61 -12.31 -15.73 -21.06
C GLU A 61 -12.58 -17.16 -20.54
N THR A 62 -12.53 -17.38 -19.22
CA THR A 62 -12.68 -18.72 -18.63
C THR A 62 -14.13 -19.09 -18.32
N GLY A 63 -15.02 -18.11 -18.19
CA GLY A 63 -16.39 -18.29 -17.71
C GLY A 63 -16.46 -18.49 -16.18
N SER A 64 -17.69 -18.39 -15.63
CA SER A 64 -17.96 -18.64 -14.20
C SER A 64 -18.13 -20.13 -13.92
N SER A 65 -17.71 -20.57 -12.73
CA SER A 65 -18.13 -21.86 -12.17
C SER A 65 -19.59 -21.81 -11.72
N ASN A 66 -20.22 -22.99 -11.59
CA ASN A 66 -21.54 -23.18 -10.98
C ASN A 66 -21.41 -23.76 -9.57
#